data_AF-A0A6C0HBW7-F1
#
_entry.id   AF-A0A6C0HBW7-F1
#
_cell.length_a   1.000
_cell.length_b   1.000
_cell.length_c   1.000
_cell.angle_alpha   90.00
_cell.angle_beta   90.00
_cell.angle_gamma   90.00
#
_symmetry.space_group_name_H-M   'P 1'
#
loop_
_entity.id
_entity.type
_entity.pdbx_description
1 polymer ?
#
loop_
_entity_poly.entity_id
_entity_poly.type
_entity_poly.pdbx_seq_one_letter_code
_entity_poly.pdbx_strand_id
1 'polypeptide(L)'
;MKFLPYFIFAAIIPSNCFALIQNQNKPICANCKFFISNKNKCRKFGEMDLVTGEYTYSNAITIRNNKDKCGENAIEFEKDDFKVIKNSYYFLTENWALFTLFSLYSVLLLATITNSKS
;
A
#
# COMPACT_ATOMS: atom_id res chain seq x y z
N MET A 1 48.03 39.23 0.98
CA MET A 1 47.29 39.01 -0.28
C MET A 1 47.52 37.59 -0.75
N LYS A 2 46.52 36.99 -1.40
CA LYS A 2 46.50 35.65 -2.05
C LYS A 2 46.13 34.48 -1.14
N PHE A 3 44.82 34.24 -1.00
CA PHE A 3 44.22 32.89 -1.04
C PHE A 3 42.76 33.02 -1.50
N LEU A 4 42.59 33.37 -2.78
CA LEU A 4 41.41 33.03 -3.55
C LEU A 4 41.97 32.29 -4.77
N PRO A 5 41.68 30.99 -4.92
CA PRO A 5 40.44 30.63 -5.59
C PRO A 5 39.85 29.31 -5.05
N TYR A 6 38.98 29.38 -4.05
CA TYR A 6 38.17 28.22 -3.62
C TYR A 6 36.77 28.22 -4.28
N PHE A 7 36.66 28.83 -5.46
CA PHE A 7 35.38 29.06 -6.14
C PHE A 7 35.12 28.16 -7.37
N ILE A 8 35.92 27.12 -7.63
CA ILE A 8 35.78 26.30 -8.85
C ILE A 8 35.55 24.81 -8.55
N PHE A 9 34.78 24.48 -7.50
CA PHE A 9 34.34 23.10 -7.26
C PHE A 9 32.84 22.95 -6.99
N ALA A 10 32.03 23.96 -7.32
CA ALA A 10 30.57 23.90 -7.21
C ALA A 10 29.90 23.98 -8.59
N ALA A 11 30.31 23.16 -9.56
CA ALA A 11 29.64 23.11 -10.86
C ALA A 11 29.82 21.76 -11.57
N ILE A 12 29.63 20.64 -10.86
CA ILE A 12 29.37 19.36 -11.53
C ILE A 12 28.23 18.67 -10.76
N ILE A 13 27.04 19.26 -10.84
CA ILE A 13 25.82 18.50 -10.57
C ILE A 13 25.59 17.68 -11.83
N PRO A 14 25.71 16.33 -11.80
CA PRO A 14 25.29 15.53 -12.93
C PRO A 14 23.84 15.88 -13.21
N SER A 15 23.56 16.28 -14.45
CA SER A 15 22.23 16.45 -14.99
C SER A 15 21.52 15.10 -14.91
N ASN A 16 20.96 14.82 -13.74
CA ASN A 16 20.07 13.70 -13.51
C ASN A 16 18.98 13.84 -14.57
N CYS A 17 19.01 12.91 -15.52
CA CYS A 17 17.99 12.73 -16.54
C CYS A 17 16.67 12.57 -15.78
N PHE A 18 15.91 13.66 -15.68
CA PHE A 18 14.57 13.65 -15.12
C PHE A 18 13.74 12.84 -16.11
N ALA A 19 13.62 11.54 -15.85
CA ALA A 19 12.65 10.71 -16.54
C ALA A 19 11.28 11.33 -16.27
N LEU A 20 10.70 11.97 -17.28
CA LEU A 20 9.34 12.46 -17.25
C LEU A 20 8.42 11.24 -17.08
N ILE A 21 8.04 10.96 -15.83
CA ILE A 21 7.09 9.91 -15.51
C ILE A 21 5.77 10.29 -16.20
N GLN A 22 5.40 9.52 -17.21
CA GLN A 22 4.13 9.73 -17.89
C GLN A 22 2.97 9.34 -16.98
N ASN A 23 1.81 9.97 -17.18
CA ASN A 23 0.55 9.65 -16.49
C ASN A 23 0.48 9.99 -14.99
N GLN A 24 1.29 10.93 -14.48
CA GLN A 24 1.18 11.40 -13.08
C GLN A 24 -0.21 11.92 -12.71
N ASN A 25 -0.97 12.45 -13.69
CA ASN A 25 -2.32 12.99 -13.46
C ASN A 25 -3.42 11.92 -13.54
N LYS A 26 -3.09 10.67 -13.91
CA LYS A 26 -4.10 9.62 -14.04
C LYS A 26 -4.28 8.89 -12.71
N PRO A 27 -5.53 8.52 -12.35
CA PRO A 27 -5.77 7.71 -11.17
C PRO A 27 -5.09 6.33 -11.30
N ILE A 28 -4.49 5.88 -10.20
CA ILE A 28 -3.78 4.60 -10.11
C ILE A 28 -4.67 3.55 -9.45
N CYS A 29 -4.71 2.33 -10.00
CA CYS A 29 -5.51 1.23 -9.46
C CYS A 29 -5.21 0.97 -7.98
N ALA A 30 -3.96 1.16 -7.54
CA ALA A 30 -3.56 1.01 -6.15
C ALA A 30 -4.38 1.87 -5.17
N ASN A 31 -4.94 2.99 -5.61
CA ASN A 31 -5.76 3.90 -4.79
C ASN A 31 -7.27 3.68 -4.96
N CYS A 32 -7.66 2.72 -5.79
CA CYS A 32 -9.07 2.40 -6.04
C CYS A 32 -9.62 1.52 -4.91
N LYS A 33 -10.84 1.81 -4.43
CA LYS A 33 -11.55 0.99 -3.43
C LYS A 33 -11.81 -0.44 -3.90
N PHE A 34 -11.74 -0.70 -5.21
CA PHE A 34 -11.97 -2.00 -5.79
C PHE A 34 -10.69 -2.83 -6.01
N PHE A 35 -9.53 -2.27 -5.74
CA PHE A 35 -8.28 -2.97 -5.99
C PHE A 35 -7.91 -3.92 -4.85
N ILE A 36 -7.54 -5.14 -5.23
CA ILE A 36 -7.08 -6.19 -4.33
C ILE A 36 -5.55 -6.24 -4.42
N SER A 37 -4.88 -5.59 -3.45
CA SER A 37 -3.42 -5.35 -3.53
C SER A 37 -2.57 -6.61 -3.49
N ASN A 38 -2.95 -7.61 -2.70
CA ASN A 38 -2.19 -8.86 -2.58
C ASN A 38 -2.23 -9.73 -3.84
N LYS A 39 -3.23 -9.53 -4.71
CA LYS A 39 -3.43 -10.34 -5.93
C LYS A 39 -3.28 -9.53 -7.23
N ASN A 40 -3.08 -8.22 -7.15
CA ASN A 40 -3.11 -7.29 -8.30
C ASN A 40 -4.40 -7.43 -9.15
N LYS A 41 -5.53 -7.68 -8.49
CA LYS A 41 -6.83 -7.95 -9.14
C LYS A 41 -7.82 -6.80 -8.88
N CYS A 42 -8.82 -6.68 -9.74
CA CYS A 42 -9.93 -5.73 -9.57
C CYS A 42 -11.20 -6.47 -9.16
N ARG A 43 -11.77 -6.12 -7.99
CA ARG A 43 -12.98 -6.76 -7.46
C ARG A 43 -14.28 -6.28 -8.11
N LYS A 44 -14.27 -5.11 -8.74
CA LYS A 44 -15.46 -4.49 -9.36
C LYS A 44 -16.04 -5.35 -10.49
N PHE A 45 -15.15 -5.98 -11.27
CA PHE A 45 -15.50 -6.82 -12.41
C PHE A 45 -15.20 -8.30 -12.12
N GLY A 46 -15.36 -8.70 -10.86
CA GLY A 46 -15.30 -10.10 -10.48
C GLY A 46 -16.59 -10.81 -10.82
N GLU A 47 -16.47 -12.11 -11.06
CA GLU A 47 -17.61 -12.99 -11.29
C GLU A 47 -17.61 -14.06 -10.19
N MET A 48 -18.80 -14.37 -9.68
CA MET A 48 -19.01 -15.49 -8.77
C MET A 48 -19.49 -16.66 -9.62
N ASP A 49 -18.83 -17.80 -9.47
CA ASP A 49 -19.40 -19.07 -9.92
C ASP A 49 -20.59 -19.42 -9.02
N LEU A 50 -21.78 -19.49 -9.61
CA LEU A 50 -23.03 -19.76 -8.90
C LEU A 50 -23.14 -21.20 -8.38
N VAL A 51 -22.35 -22.12 -8.91
CA VAL A 51 -22.37 -23.53 -8.51
C VAL A 51 -21.42 -23.77 -7.34
N THR A 52 -20.19 -23.26 -7.44
CA THR A 52 -19.16 -23.48 -6.41
C THR A 52 -19.11 -22.39 -5.34
N GLY A 53 -19.69 -21.22 -5.62
CA GLY A 53 -19.59 -20.02 -4.78
C GLY A 53 -18.22 -19.33 -4.86
N GLU A 54 -17.32 -19.77 -5.74
CA GLU A 54 -15.97 -19.21 -5.85
C GLU A 54 -15.98 -17.87 -6.61
N TYR A 55 -15.24 -16.89 -6.09
CA TYR A 55 -15.06 -15.60 -6.75
C TYR A 55 -13.80 -15.57 -7.61
N THR A 56 -13.98 -15.31 -8.89
CA THR A 56 -12.88 -15.03 -9.81
C THR A 56 -12.78 -13.53 -10.08
N TYR A 57 -11.56 -12.99 -10.05
CA TYR A 57 -11.32 -11.58 -10.31
C TYR A 57 -10.30 -11.42 -11.43
N SER A 58 -10.58 -10.49 -12.33
CA SER A 58 -9.67 -10.11 -13.42
C SER A 58 -8.48 -9.29 -12.90
N ASN A 59 -7.34 -9.40 -13.59
CA ASN A 59 -6.16 -8.57 -13.30
C ASN A 59 -6.48 -7.08 -13.52
N ALA A 60 -6.05 -6.22 -12.59
CA ALA A 60 -6.31 -4.79 -12.65
C ALA A 60 -5.73 -4.13 -13.93
N ILE A 61 -4.60 -4.62 -14.43
CA ILE A 61 -3.98 -4.11 -15.68
C ILE A 61 -4.88 -4.43 -16.88
N THR A 62 -5.39 -5.66 -16.97
CA THR A 62 -6.30 -6.05 -18.05
C THR A 62 -7.57 -5.20 -18.03
N ILE A 63 -8.10 -4.91 -16.84
CA ILE A 63 -9.27 -4.03 -16.66
C ILE A 63 -8.97 -2.58 -17.06
N ARG A 64 -7.76 -2.08 -16.77
CA ARG A 64 -7.30 -0.75 -17.13
C ARG A 64 -7.16 -0.59 -18.65
N ASN A 65 -6.76 -1.64 -19.35
CA ASN A 65 -6.57 -1.61 -20.80
C ASN A 65 -7.87 -1.85 -21.58
N ASN A 66 -8.93 -2.32 -20.91
CA ASN A 66 -10.23 -2.54 -21.52
C ASN A 66 -11.10 -1.27 -21.45
N LYS A 67 -11.42 -0.69 -22.61
CA LYS A 67 -12.21 0.54 -22.75
C LYS A 67 -13.62 0.43 -22.18
N ASP A 68 -14.23 -0.76 -22.24
CA ASP A 68 -15.59 -1.02 -21.74
C ASP A 68 -15.63 -1.24 -20.22
N LYS A 69 -14.46 -1.26 -19.56
CA LYS A 69 -14.33 -1.41 -18.11
C LYS A 69 -13.78 -0.14 -17.47
N CYS A 70 -12.60 -0.16 -16.85
CA CYS A 70 -12.03 1.10 -16.37
C CYS A 70 -11.48 1.96 -17.51
N GLY A 71 -10.98 1.36 -18.60
CA GLY A 71 -10.27 2.05 -19.67
C GLY A 71 -9.05 2.82 -19.18
N GLU A 72 -8.35 3.52 -20.08
CA GLU A 72 -7.14 4.31 -19.75
C GLU A 72 -7.42 5.62 -19.01
N ASN A 73 -8.68 6.04 -18.93
CA ASN A 73 -9.10 7.22 -18.16
C ASN A 73 -9.75 6.87 -16.81
N ALA A 74 -9.89 5.57 -16.52
CA ALA A 74 -10.41 5.05 -15.26
C ALA A 74 -11.84 5.55 -15.00
N ILE A 75 -12.70 5.37 -15.99
CA ILE A 75 -14.09 5.84 -15.97
C ILE A 75 -14.89 5.30 -14.77
N GLU A 76 -14.50 4.12 -14.27
CA GLU A 76 -15.12 3.42 -13.14
C GLU A 76 -14.29 3.51 -11.85
N PHE A 77 -13.34 4.45 -11.76
CA PHE A 77 -12.45 4.62 -10.62
C PHE A 77 -13.16 5.27 -9.44
N GLU A 78 -13.00 4.67 -8.26
CA GLU A 78 -13.52 5.20 -7.00
C GLU A 78 -12.43 5.17 -5.94
N LYS A 79 -12.12 6.34 -5.37
CA LYS A 79 -11.07 6.48 -4.36
C LYS A 79 -11.49 5.82 -3.05
N ASP A 80 -10.55 5.15 -2.40
CA ASP A 80 -10.75 4.59 -1.06
C ASP A 80 -10.25 5.57 0.01
N ASP A 81 -11.17 6.34 0.59
CA ASP A 81 -10.82 7.31 1.64
C ASP A 81 -10.45 6.63 2.98
N PHE A 82 -10.79 5.36 3.16
CA PHE A 82 -10.57 4.62 4.41
C PHE A 82 -9.46 3.58 4.30
N LYS A 83 -8.69 3.55 3.21
CA LYS A 83 -7.68 2.52 2.94
C LYS A 83 -6.68 2.35 4.09
N VAL A 84 -6.22 3.46 4.68
CA VAL A 84 -5.25 3.45 5.78
C VAL A 84 -5.84 2.75 7.00
N ILE A 85 -7.08 3.10 7.37
CA ILE A 85 -7.77 2.51 8.54
C ILE A 85 -8.05 1.02 8.28
N LYS A 86 -8.53 0.69 7.07
CA LYS A 86 -8.89 -0.67 6.68
C LYS A 86 -7.69 -1.61 6.71
N ASN A 87 -6.53 -1.16 6.20
CA ASN A 87 -5.31 -1.96 6.22
C ASN A 87 -4.84 -2.25 7.66
N SER A 88 -4.87 -1.23 8.53
CA SER A 88 -4.55 -1.40 9.95
C SER A 88 -5.52 -2.33 10.67
N TYR A 89 -6.82 -2.22 10.39
CA TYR A 89 -7.85 -3.08 10.98
C TYR A 89 -7.68 -4.56 10.63
N TYR A 90 -7.44 -4.89 9.35
CA TYR A 90 -7.19 -6.27 8.94
C TYR A 90 -5.89 -6.83 9.51
N PHE A 91 -4.83 -6.01 9.58
CA PHE A 91 -3.58 -6.42 10.21
C PHE A 91 -3.77 -6.77 11.70
N LEU A 92 -4.50 -5.94 12.45
CA LEU A 92 -4.82 -6.18 13.86
C LEU A 92 -5.68 -7.43 14.05
N THR A 93 -6.70 -7.61 13.22
CA THR A 93 -7.62 -8.75 13.33
C THR A 93 -6.98 -10.07 12.91
N GLU A 94 -6.07 -10.07 11.93
CA GLU A 94 -5.34 -11.28 11.52
C GLU A 94 -4.30 -11.70 12.57
N ASN A 95 -3.65 -10.73 13.23
CA ASN A 95 -2.58 -10.97 14.20
C ASN A 95 -3.06 -10.91 15.66
N TRP A 96 -4.36 -10.97 15.92
CA TRP A 96 -4.94 -10.77 17.26
C TRP A 96 -4.36 -11.71 18.32
N ALA A 97 -4.05 -12.96 17.95
CA ALA A 97 -3.45 -13.96 18.84
C ALA A 97 -2.02 -13.58 19.29
N LEU A 98 -1.25 -12.91 18.45
CA LEU A 98 0.09 -12.43 18.83
C LEU A 98 -0.02 -11.29 19.85
N PHE A 99 -1.00 -10.40 19.68
CA PHE A 99 -1.25 -9.32 20.62
C PHE A 99 -1.70 -9.83 22.00
N THR A 100 -2.57 -10.85 22.05
CA THR A 100 -2.99 -11.44 23.32
C THR A 100 -1.83 -12.14 24.04
N LEU A 101 -0.97 -12.86 23.32
CA LEU A 101 0.23 -13.48 23.88
C LEU A 101 1.22 -12.45 24.44
N PHE A 102 1.48 -11.37 23.69
CA PHE A 102 2.35 -10.30 24.15
C PHE A 102 1.81 -9.60 25.41
N SER A 103 0.50 -9.37 25.45
CA SER A 103 -0.18 -8.81 26.62
C SER A 103 -0.07 -9.71 27.86
N LEU A 104 -0.20 -11.03 27.71
CA LEU A 104 -0.06 -11.95 28.84
C LEU A 104 1.39 -12.01 29.33
N TYR A 105 2.35 -12.01 28.41
CA TYR A 105 3.78 -12.00 28.73
C TYR A 105 4.19 -10.75 29.51
N SER A 106 3.69 -9.56 29.12
CA SER A 106 4.01 -8.31 29.81
C SER A 106 3.44 -8.27 31.24
N VAL A 107 2.24 -8.81 31.46
CA VAL A 107 1.64 -8.94 32.80
C VAL A 107 2.45 -9.91 33.66
N LEU A 108 2.88 -11.05 33.12
CA LEU A 108 3.73 -12.01 33.84
C LEU A 108 5.08 -11.39 34.22
N LEU A 109 5.72 -10.67 33.31
CA LEU A 109 6.95 -9.93 33.62
C LEU A 109 6.76 -8.95 34.77
N LEU A 110 5.72 -8.11 34.70
CA LEU A 110 5.41 -7.16 35.77
C LEU A 110 5.19 -7.86 37.12
N ALA A 111 4.47 -8.99 37.13
CA ALA A 111 4.26 -9.79 38.35
C ALA A 111 5.56 -10.36 38.93
N THR A 112 6.51 -10.79 38.11
CA THR A 112 7.82 -11.26 38.60
C THR A 112 8.64 -10.12 39.22
N ILE A 113 8.59 -8.93 38.64
CA ILE A 113 9.31 -7.75 39.15
C ILE A 113 8.76 -7.33 40.51
N THR A 114 7.44 -7.32 40.70
CA THR A 114 6.81 -6.95 41.98
C THR A 114 7.10 -7.97 43.08
N ASN A 115 7.15 -9.27 42.76
CA ASN A 115 7.46 -10.31 43.75
C ASN A 115 8.93 -10.32 44.19
N SER A 116 9.86 -9.83 43.36
CA SER A 116 11.29 -9.73 43.75
C SER A 116 11.60 -8.63 44.77
N LYS A 117 10.65 -7.72 45.01
CA LYS A 117 10.80 -6.55 45.88
C LYS A 117 10.19 -6.72 47.27
N SER A 118 9.48 -7.82 47.52
CA SER A 118 8.92 -8.20 48.82
C SER A 118 9.74 -9.28 49.49
#